data_AF-A0A1I4SQ05-F1
#
_entry.id   AF-A0A1I4SQ05-F1
#
_cell.length_a   1.000
_cell.length_b   1.000
_cell.length_c   1.000
_cell.angle_alpha   90.00
_cell.angle_beta   90.00
_cell.angle_gamma   90.00
#
_symmetry.space_group_name_H-M   'P 1'
#
loop_
_entity.id
_entity.type
_entity.pdbx_description
1 polymer ?
#
loop_
_entity_poly.entity_id
_entity_poly.type
_entity_poly.pdbx_seq_one_letter_code
_entity_poly.pdbx_strand_id
1 'polypeptide(L)'
;MNVSVSKGMNMKFLYAGIIIALLVAIAAPFLASSDPDGLESAAGNVIDEAKLAEMEESEPFMESPMPDYAIEGQGKTGEVLAIVIGTLLVLGISFGLGKLAKK
;
A
#
# COMPACT_ATOMS: atom_id res chain seq x y z
N MET A 1 -26.01 15.47 -17.71
CA MET A 1 -25.35 14.37 -18.47
C MET A 1 -25.60 13.08 -17.73
N ASN A 2 -26.37 12.15 -18.29
CA ASN A 2 -26.62 10.85 -17.67
C ASN A 2 -25.54 9.88 -18.19
N VAL A 3 -24.48 9.68 -17.41
CA VAL A 3 -23.41 8.76 -17.77
C VAL A 3 -23.93 7.34 -17.55
N SER A 4 -24.38 6.71 -18.64
CA SER A 4 -24.74 5.29 -18.63
C SER A 4 -23.45 4.47 -18.59
N VAL A 5 -23.12 3.98 -17.40
CA VAL A 5 -21.97 3.10 -17.19
C VAL A 5 -22.29 1.73 -17.83
N SER A 6 -21.65 1.42 -18.95
CA SER A 6 -21.79 0.13 -19.63
C SER A 6 -21.32 -1.01 -18.71
N LYS A 7 -22.25 -1.91 -18.38
CA LYS A 7 -22.11 -2.99 -17.39
C LYS A 7 -20.99 -4.00 -17.73
N GLY A 8 -20.54 -4.07 -18.98
CA GLY A 8 -19.54 -5.04 -19.47
C GLY A 8 -18.08 -4.56 -19.45
N MET A 9 -17.82 -3.25 -19.40
CA MET A 9 -16.46 -2.70 -19.52
C MET A 9 -15.77 -2.53 -18.15
N ASN A 10 -16.55 -2.48 -17.06
CA ASN A 10 -16.07 -2.24 -15.70
C ASN A 10 -15.38 -3.46 -15.06
N MET A 11 -15.86 -4.67 -15.33
CA MET A 11 -15.32 -5.86 -14.66
C MET A 11 -13.96 -6.26 -15.22
N LYS A 12 -13.76 -6.21 -16.55
CA LYS A 12 -12.44 -6.50 -17.16
C LYS A 12 -11.38 -5.50 -16.70
N PHE A 13 -11.75 -4.22 -16.63
CA PHE A 13 -10.86 -3.17 -16.12
C PHE A 13 -10.51 -3.39 -14.64
N LEU A 14 -11.51 -3.73 -13.81
CA LEU A 14 -11.28 -4.05 -12.41
C LEU A 14 -10.32 -5.24 -12.25
N TYR A 15 -10.55 -6.34 -12.98
CA TYR A 15 -9.66 -7.51 -12.91
C TYR A 15 -8.25 -7.19 -13.41
N ALA A 16 -8.11 -6.43 -14.50
CA ALA A 16 -6.81 -5.98 -14.98
C ALA A 16 -6.08 -5.13 -13.92
N GLY A 17 -6.79 -4.19 -13.29
CA GLY A 17 -6.24 -3.38 -12.20
C GLY A 17 -5.79 -4.21 -11.00
N ILE A 18 -6.58 -5.21 -10.60
CA ILE A 18 -6.21 -6.13 -9.50
C ILE A 18 -4.95 -6.92 -9.84
N ILE A 19 -4.86 -7.46 -11.07
CA ILE A 19 -3.68 -8.20 -11.51
C ILE A 19 -2.44 -7.30 -11.47
N ILE A 20 -2.53 -6.08 -12.00
CA ILE A 20 -1.42 -5.12 -11.99
C ILE A 20 -1.03 -4.76 -10.54
N ALA A 21 -2.00 -4.49 -9.67
CA ALA A 21 -1.74 -4.18 -8.27
C ALA A 21 -1.00 -5.32 -7.55
N LEU A 22 -1.40 -6.57 -7.78
CA LEU A 22 -0.73 -7.73 -7.19
C LEU A 22 0.68 -7.94 -7.75
N LEU A 23 0.88 -7.72 -9.05
CA LEU A 23 2.22 -7.78 -9.65
C LEU A 23 3.16 -6.74 -9.03
N VAL A 24 2.68 -5.50 -8.84
CA VAL A 24 3.44 -4.44 -8.18
C VAL A 24 3.71 -4.79 -6.72
N ALA A 25 2.71 -5.29 -5.98
CA ALA A 25 2.87 -5.69 -4.58
C ALA A 25 3.95 -6.76 -4.39
N ILE A 26 4.02 -7.74 -5.29
CA ILE A 26 5.04 -8.80 -5.26
C ILE A 26 6.42 -8.26 -5.64
N ALA A 27 6.49 -7.34 -6.61
CA ALA A 27 7.75 -6.80 -7.10
C ALA A 27 8.35 -5.73 -6.16
N ALA A 28 7.52 -5.02 -5.39
CA ALA A 28 7.92 -3.85 -4.60
C ALA A 28 9.11 -4.12 -3.66
N PRO A 29 9.15 -5.21 -2.85
CA PRO A 29 10.29 -5.49 -1.96
C PRO A 29 11.66 -5.65 -2.66
N PHE A 30 11.65 -5.92 -3.96
CA PHE A 30 12.86 -6.14 -4.76
C PHE A 30 13.23 -4.95 -5.64
N LEU A 31 12.26 -4.08 -5.95
CA LEU A 31 12.44 -2.95 -6.87
C LEU A 31 12.43 -1.59 -6.17
N ALA A 32 11.87 -1.50 -4.97
CA ALA A 32 11.86 -0.26 -4.20
C ALA A 32 13.29 0.13 -3.79
N SER A 33 13.55 1.44 -3.78
CA SER A 33 14.78 1.97 -3.16
C SER A 33 14.82 1.59 -1.69
N SER A 34 16.02 1.39 -1.16
CA SER A 34 16.22 1.16 0.27
C SER A 34 16.33 2.47 1.06
N ASP A 35 16.54 3.61 0.38
CA ASP A 35 16.74 4.93 1.00
C ASP A 35 16.56 6.06 -0.05
N PRO A 36 15.58 6.98 0.11
CA PRO A 36 14.41 6.80 0.97
C PRO A 36 13.54 5.69 0.39
N ASP A 37 12.92 4.89 1.27
CA ASP A 37 12.00 3.86 0.82
C ASP A 37 10.65 4.44 0.34
N GLY A 38 9.72 3.56 -0.04
CA GLY A 38 8.40 3.99 -0.51
C GLY A 38 7.50 4.64 0.55
N LEU A 39 7.63 4.24 1.82
CA LEU A 39 6.91 4.82 2.96
C LEU A 39 7.52 6.16 3.35
N GLU A 40 8.84 6.25 3.44
CA GLU A 40 9.57 7.46 3.80
C GLU A 40 9.38 8.55 2.74
N SER A 41 9.51 8.19 1.45
CA SER A 41 9.22 9.10 0.34
C SER A 41 7.77 9.58 0.36
N ALA A 42 6.81 8.72 0.70
CA ALA A 42 5.42 9.12 0.86
C ALA A 42 5.21 10.06 2.06
N ALA A 43 5.92 9.81 3.17
CA ALA A 43 5.88 10.66 4.36
C ALA A 43 6.47 12.05 4.09
N GLY A 44 7.58 12.15 3.34
CA GLY A 44 8.19 13.42 2.93
C GLY A 44 7.28 14.30 2.06
N ASN A 45 6.25 13.72 1.42
CA ASN A 45 5.22 14.50 0.70
C ASN A 45 4.18 15.15 1.62
N VAL A 46 4.10 14.72 2.89
CA VAL A 46 3.09 15.17 3.87
C VAL A 46 3.73 15.99 4.99
N ILE A 47 4.98 15.69 5.33
CA ILE A 47 5.72 16.27 6.45
C ILE A 47 7.03 16.87 5.90
N ASP A 48 7.44 18.03 6.42
CA ASP A 48 8.71 18.65 6.03
C ASP A 48 9.90 17.71 6.30
N GLU A 49 10.84 17.65 5.36
CA GLU A 49 11.99 16.74 5.39
C GLU A 49 12.87 16.92 6.63
N ALA A 50 13.06 18.16 7.09
CA ALA A 50 13.81 18.46 8.31
C ALA A 50 13.15 17.87 9.57
N LYS A 51 11.82 17.80 9.57
CA LYS A 51 11.05 17.23 10.67
C LYS A 51 11.01 15.70 10.58
N LEU A 52 11.00 15.14 9.37
CA LEU A 52 11.12 13.71 9.16
C LEU A 52 12.49 13.20 9.65
N ALA A 53 13.57 13.90 9.30
CA ALA A 53 14.92 13.58 9.78
C ALA A 53 15.06 13.69 11.32
N GLU A 54 14.45 14.71 11.95
CA GLU A 54 14.40 14.82 13.41
C GLU A 54 13.65 13.64 14.05
N MET A 55 12.58 13.16 13.40
CA MET A 55 11.80 12.02 13.86
C MET A 55 12.57 10.70 13.71
N GLU A 56 13.40 10.56 12.68
CA GLU A 56 14.25 9.37 12.48
C GLU A 56 15.41 9.31 13.48
N GLU A 57 16.01 10.45 13.84
CA GLU A 57 17.01 10.50 14.91
C GLU A 57 16.39 10.22 16.29
N SER A 58 15.08 10.41 16.44
CA SER A 58 14.38 10.14 17.68
C SER A 58 13.93 8.68 17.77
N GLU A 59 14.32 7.98 18.83
CA GLU A 59 13.83 6.63 19.11
C GLU A 59 12.29 6.63 19.22
N PRO A 60 11.58 5.76 18.49
CA PRO A 60 10.13 5.74 18.52
C PRO A 60 9.63 5.37 19.91
N PHE A 61 8.59 6.08 20.38
CA PHE A 61 7.97 5.78 21.69
C PHE A 61 7.42 4.35 21.76
N MET A 62 7.03 3.79 20.61
CA MET A 62 6.58 2.42 20.46
C MET A 62 7.05 1.91 19.10
N GLU A 63 7.67 0.73 19.07
CA GLU A 63 8.05 0.09 17.82
C GLU A 63 6.82 -0.19 16.96
N SER A 64 6.97 0.08 15.66
CA SER A 64 5.95 -0.30 14.68
C SER A 64 5.79 -1.81 14.68
N PRO A 65 4.57 -2.35 14.61
CA PRO A 65 4.36 -3.80 14.59
C PRO A 65 4.96 -4.49 13.35
N MET A 66 5.19 -3.75 12.26
CA MET A 66 5.82 -4.24 11.01
C MET A 66 6.59 -3.07 10.35
N PRO A 67 7.77 -2.68 10.87
CA PRO A 67 8.60 -1.66 10.25
C PRO A 67 9.02 -2.13 8.85
N ASP A 68 8.93 -1.25 7.85
CA ASP A 68 9.32 -1.52 6.45
C ASP A 68 8.72 -2.81 5.86
N TYR A 69 7.51 -3.16 6.30
CA TYR A 69 6.81 -4.40 5.95
C TYR A 69 7.50 -5.69 6.44
N ALA A 70 8.49 -5.59 7.32
CA ALA A 70 9.23 -6.72 7.83
C ALA A 70 8.37 -7.60 8.74
N ILE A 71 8.42 -8.91 8.47
CA ILE A 71 7.87 -9.93 9.36
C ILE A 71 9.04 -10.74 9.91
N GLU A 72 9.16 -10.78 11.24
CA GLU A 72 10.24 -11.47 11.94
C GLU A 72 10.41 -12.91 11.44
N GLY A 73 11.66 -13.28 11.15
CA GLY A 73 12.02 -14.63 10.69
C GLY A 73 11.62 -14.99 9.26
N GLN A 74 10.98 -14.09 8.49
CA GLN A 74 10.52 -14.38 7.13
C GLN A 74 11.27 -13.63 6.01
N GLY A 75 12.10 -12.65 6.36
CA GLY A 75 12.91 -11.88 5.41
C GLY A 75 12.07 -11.30 4.26
N LYS A 76 12.62 -11.28 3.04
CA LYS A 76 11.95 -10.73 1.85
C LYS A 76 10.62 -11.41 1.51
N THR A 77 10.46 -12.69 1.84
CA THR A 77 9.16 -13.38 1.65
C THR A 77 8.09 -12.84 2.59
N GLY A 78 8.49 -12.46 3.81
CA GLY A 78 7.62 -11.77 4.77
C GLY A 78 7.16 -10.41 4.27
N GLU A 79 8.08 -9.61 3.71
CA GLU A 79 7.76 -8.30 3.13
C GLU A 79 6.76 -8.41 1.97
N VAL A 80 6.98 -9.35 1.04
CA VAL A 80 6.02 -9.63 -0.06
C VAL A 80 4.65 -9.98 0.51
N LEU A 81 4.61 -10.83 1.54
CA LEU A 81 3.36 -11.26 2.15
C LEU A 81 2.62 -10.09 2.82
N ALA A 82 3.34 -9.25 3.57
CA ALA A 82 2.79 -8.07 4.21
C ALA A 82 2.16 -7.10 3.20
N ILE A 83 2.86 -6.80 2.11
CA ILE A 83 2.38 -5.88 1.07
C ILE A 83 1.18 -6.47 0.30
N VAL A 84 1.23 -7.76 -0.06
CA VAL A 84 0.11 -8.42 -0.76
C VAL A 84 -1.14 -8.48 0.12
N ILE A 85 -1.00 -8.87 1.39
CA ILE A 85 -2.12 -8.91 2.33
C ILE A 85 -2.68 -7.50 2.56
N GLY A 86 -1.82 -6.50 2.79
CA GLY A 86 -2.23 -5.11 2.93
C GLY A 86 -3.01 -4.60 1.72
N THR A 87 -2.53 -4.90 0.51
CA THR A 87 -3.19 -4.53 -0.75
C THR A 87 -4.60 -5.13 -0.85
N LEU A 88 -4.74 -6.43 -0.54
CA LEU A 88 -6.04 -7.11 -0.55
C LEU A 88 -7.00 -6.59 0.53
N LEU A 89 -6.47 -6.28 1.72
CA LEU A 89 -7.25 -5.70 2.82
C LEU A 89 -7.80 -4.33 2.44
N VAL A 90 -6.97 -3.43 1.91
CA VAL A 90 -7.41 -2.09 1.47
C VAL A 90 -8.45 -2.22 0.35
N LEU A 91 -8.21 -3.08 -0.65
CA LEU A 91 -9.18 -3.32 -1.71
C LEU A 91 -10.53 -3.81 -1.15
N GLY A 92 -10.50 -4.76 -0.22
CA GLY A 92 -11.69 -5.29 0.44
C GLY A 92 -12.45 -4.23 1.24
N ILE A 93 -11.73 -3.41 2.03
CA ILE A 93 -12.30 -2.31 2.81
C ILE A 93 -12.92 -1.27 1.89
N SER A 94 -12.19 -0.78 0.87
CA SER A 94 -12.68 0.21 -0.08
C SER A 94 -13.92 -0.28 -0.83
N PHE A 95 -13.92 -1.56 -1.24
CA PHE A 95 -15.09 -2.16 -1.88
C PHE A 95 -16.28 -2.25 -0.92
N GLY A 96 -16.05 -2.65 0.33
CA GLY A 96 -17.07 -2.71 1.39
C GLY A 96 -17.68 -1.34 1.68
N LEU A 97 -16.84 -0.32 1.87
CA LEU A 97 -17.27 1.06 2.09
C LEU A 97 -18.03 1.62 0.88
N GLY A 98 -17.54 1.38 -0.34
CA GLY A 98 -18.24 1.80 -1.56
C GLY A 98 -19.62 1.15 -1.71
N LYS A 99 -19.77 -0.11 -1.28
CA LYS A 99 -21.06 -0.79 -1.24
C LYS A 99 -21.99 -0.21 -0.18
N LEU A 100 -21.47 0.16 0.99
CA LEU A 100 -22.26 0.76 2.07
C LEU A 100 -22.72 2.18 1.70
N ALA A 101 -21.85 2.99 1.10
CA ALA A 101 -22.15 4.36 0.68
C ALA A 101 -23.17 4.45 -0.48
N LYS A 102 -23.38 3.34 -1.21
CA LYS A 102 -24.40 3.24 -2.26
C LYS A 102 -25.80 2.94 -1.70
N LYS A 103 -25.90 2.56 -0.42
CA LYS A 103 -27.16 2.34 0.28
C LYS A 103 -27.63 3.65 0.91
#